data_AF-A0A2L2NZP6-F1
#
_entry.id   AF-A0A2L2NZP6-F1
#
_cell.length_a   1.000
_cell.length_b   1.000
_cell.length_c   1.000
_cell.angle_alpha   90.00
_cell.angle_beta   90.00
_cell.angle_gamma   90.00
#
_symmetry.space_group_name_H-M   'P 1'
#
loop_
_entity.id
_entity.type
_entity.pdbx_description
1 polymer ?
#
loop_
_entity_poly.entity_id
_entity_poly.type
_entity_poly.pdbx_seq_one_letter_code
_entity_poly.pdbx_strand_id
1 'polypeptide(L)'
;MKLYAKIIAQTLPDWASVVTKSADLFEIEINDEHPNFQFLLEELATEIEPGTIGVKAEDLCSRLGIEMSNPNLRYLVEQAQNLISQIATHPDYKQLLSAGYQPDLNIADAQTALTYLQWELERNR
;
A
#
# COMPACT_ATOMS: atom_id res chain seq x y z
N MET A 1 -1.52 -13.72 -2.96
CA MET A 1 -2.04 -12.34 -2.76
C MET A 1 -1.16 -11.55 -1.78
N LYS A 2 -1.07 -10.21 -1.88
CA LYS A 2 -0.36 -9.34 -0.91
C LYS A 2 -1.30 -8.37 -0.20
N LEU A 3 -1.13 -8.21 1.11
CA LEU A 3 -1.83 -7.22 1.95
C LEU A 3 -0.83 -6.31 2.65
N TYR A 4 -1.23 -5.06 2.90
CA TYR A 4 -0.44 -4.11 3.66
C TYR A 4 -1.22 -3.73 4.93
N ALA A 5 -0.63 -4.03 6.08
CA ALA A 5 -1.25 -3.85 7.38
C ALA A 5 -0.49 -2.82 8.21
N LYS A 6 -1.20 -2.01 8.98
CA LYS A 6 -0.57 -1.14 9.98
C LYS A 6 -0.33 -1.89 11.28
N ILE A 7 -1.28 -2.74 11.66
CA ILE A 7 -1.27 -3.54 12.88
C ILE A 7 -1.73 -4.95 12.54
N ILE A 8 -1.08 -5.94 13.16
CA ILE A 8 -1.50 -7.33 13.17
C ILE A 8 -1.84 -7.67 14.63
N ALA A 9 -3.13 -7.74 14.95
CA ALA A 9 -3.62 -7.88 16.32
C ALA A 9 -3.61 -9.33 16.83
N GLN A 10 -3.49 -10.31 15.93
CA GLN A 10 -3.50 -11.73 16.24
C GLN A 10 -2.37 -12.47 15.50
N THR A 11 -2.09 -13.71 15.90
CA THR A 11 -1.13 -14.53 15.13
C THR A 11 -1.71 -14.81 13.75
N LEU A 12 -0.91 -14.60 12.70
CA LEU A 12 -1.33 -14.91 11.33
C LEU A 12 -1.60 -16.42 11.19
N PRO A 13 -2.59 -16.81 10.38
CA PRO A 13 -2.78 -18.21 10.00
C PRO A 13 -1.52 -18.80 9.35
N ASP A 14 -1.40 -20.13 9.35
CA ASP A 14 -0.29 -20.86 8.73
C ASP A 14 -0.15 -20.65 7.21
N TRP A 15 -1.19 -20.14 6.56
CA TRP A 15 -1.22 -19.76 5.15
C TRP A 15 -0.95 -18.26 4.88
N ALA A 16 -0.56 -17.48 5.90
CA ALA A 16 -0.16 -16.09 5.77
C ALA A 16 1.17 -15.81 6.49
N SER A 17 2.01 -14.97 5.89
CA SER A 17 3.32 -14.63 6.47
C SER A 17 3.70 -13.17 6.25
N VAL A 18 4.44 -12.58 7.20
CA VAL A 18 5.01 -11.24 7.03
C VAL A 18 6.28 -11.36 6.20
N VAL A 19 6.33 -10.70 5.05
CA VAL A 19 7.49 -10.68 4.15
C VAL A 19 8.40 -9.50 4.45
N THR A 20 7.81 -8.32 4.68
CA THR A 20 8.55 -7.08 4.95
C THR A 20 7.95 -6.37 6.16
N LYS A 21 8.80 -5.81 7.01
CA LYS A 21 8.41 -4.91 8.10
C LYS A 21 9.13 -3.57 7.93
N SER A 22 8.37 -2.50 7.76
CA SER A 22 8.86 -1.12 7.86
C SER A 22 8.38 -0.48 9.17
N ALA A 23 8.74 0.78 9.41
CA ALA A 23 8.41 1.48 10.66
C ALA A 23 6.90 1.50 10.95
N ASP A 24 6.07 1.61 9.91
CA ASP A 24 4.63 1.83 10.05
C ASP A 24 3.77 0.82 9.24
N LEU A 25 4.40 -0.14 8.56
CA LEU A 25 3.71 -1.05 7.64
C LEU A 25 4.28 -2.47 7.69
N PHE A 26 3.39 -3.44 7.64
CA PHE A 26 3.69 -4.85 7.43
C PHE A 26 3.20 -5.25 6.03
N GLU A 27 4.09 -5.78 5.22
CA GLU A 27 3.73 -6.48 3.98
C GLU A 27 3.49 -7.95 4.32
N ILE A 28 2.26 -8.41 4.08
CA ILE A 28 1.81 -9.76 4.37
C ILE A 28 1.55 -10.47 3.05
N GLU A 29 2.19 -11.61 2.86
CA GLU A 29 1.91 -12.51 1.75
C GLU A 29 0.94 -13.59 2.21
N ILE A 30 -0.13 -13.76 1.43
CA ILE A 30 -1.16 -14.78 1.60
C ILE A 30 -1.01 -15.79 0.48
N ASN A 31 -0.88 -17.07 0.87
CA ASN A 31 -1.00 -18.18 -0.06
C ASN A 31 -2.48 -18.32 -0.44
N ASP A 32 -2.84 -17.72 -1.57
CA ASP A 32 -4.21 -17.74 -2.06
C ASP A 32 -4.64 -19.12 -2.56
N GLU A 33 -3.72 -20.02 -2.87
CA GLU A 33 -4.05 -21.40 -3.25
C GLU A 33 -4.37 -22.30 -2.04
N HIS A 34 -4.16 -21.82 -0.81
CA HIS A 34 -4.37 -22.63 0.38
C HIS A 34 -5.87 -22.93 0.62
N PRO A 35 -6.27 -24.20 0.85
CA PRO A 35 -7.68 -24.57 0.98
C PRO A 35 -8.44 -23.80 2.07
N ASN A 36 -7.80 -23.56 3.21
CA ASN A 36 -8.44 -22.81 4.30
C ASN A 36 -8.64 -21.32 3.96
N PHE A 37 -7.80 -20.74 3.10
CA PHE A 37 -8.01 -19.39 2.62
C PHE A 37 -9.15 -19.34 1.60
N GLN A 38 -9.22 -20.31 0.69
CA GLN A 38 -10.33 -20.44 -0.26
C GLN A 38 -11.68 -20.62 0.45
N PHE A 39 -11.73 -21.49 1.47
CA PHE A 39 -12.93 -21.66 2.30
C PHE A 39 -13.34 -20.36 3.01
N LEU A 40 -12.36 -19.60 3.51
CA LEU A 40 -12.62 -18.29 4.10
C LEU A 40 -13.21 -17.30 3.07
N LEU A 41 -12.70 -17.29 1.84
CA LEU A 41 -13.27 -16.45 0.79
C LEU A 41 -14.71 -16.84 0.47
N GLU A 42 -15.02 -18.13 0.42
CA GLU A 42 -16.38 -18.63 0.22
C GLU A 42 -17.31 -18.23 1.37
N GLU A 43 -16.85 -18.33 2.62
CA GLU A 43 -17.61 -17.92 3.82
C GLU A 43 -17.95 -16.42 3.78
N LEU A 44 -17.01 -15.59 3.33
CA LEU A 44 -17.17 -14.13 3.29
C LEU A 44 -17.77 -13.60 1.98
N ALA A 45 -17.98 -14.46 0.98
CA ALA A 45 -18.46 -14.04 -0.33
C ALA A 45 -19.87 -13.43 -0.23
N THR A 46 -20.02 -12.22 -0.75
CA THR A 46 -21.27 -11.46 -0.74
C THR A 46 -21.44 -10.69 -2.03
N GLU A 47 -22.65 -10.21 -2.30
CA GLU A 47 -22.90 -9.30 -3.42
C GLU A 47 -22.33 -7.92 -3.07
N ILE A 48 -21.30 -7.50 -3.80
CA ILE A 48 -20.61 -6.21 -3.59
C ILE A 48 -21.17 -5.11 -4.50
N GLU A 49 -21.59 -5.49 -5.70
CA GLU A 49 -22.30 -4.69 -6.69
C GLU A 49 -23.30 -5.59 -7.41
N PRO A 50 -24.37 -5.07 -8.05
CA PRO A 50 -25.37 -5.90 -8.72
C PRO A 50 -24.75 -6.90 -9.70
N GLY A 51 -24.91 -8.20 -9.41
CA GLY A 51 -24.36 -9.30 -10.21
C GLY A 51 -22.87 -9.59 -10.01
N THR A 52 -22.20 -8.92 -9.06
CA THR A 52 -20.80 -9.17 -8.71
C THR A 52 -20.70 -9.74 -7.30
N ILE A 53 -20.29 -11.01 -7.20
CA ILE A 53 -19.98 -11.67 -5.93
C ILE A 53 -18.49 -11.50 -5.65
N GLY A 54 -18.17 -11.03 -4.45
CA GLY A 54 -16.79 -10.88 -4.00
C GLY A 54 -16.70 -10.82 -2.49
N VAL A 55 -15.48 -10.66 -1.99
CA VAL A 55 -15.22 -10.50 -0.55
C VAL A 55 -14.86 -9.05 -0.31
N LYS A 56 -15.52 -8.40 0.64
CA LYS A 56 -15.13 -7.05 1.05
C LYS A 56 -13.80 -7.11 1.80
N ALA A 57 -12.88 -6.22 1.45
CA ALA A 57 -11.57 -6.16 2.09
C ALA A 57 -11.66 -5.95 3.61
N GLU A 58 -12.63 -5.17 4.07
CA GLU A 58 -12.89 -4.92 5.49
C GLU A 58 -13.25 -6.19 6.28
N ASP A 59 -14.08 -7.06 5.70
CA ASP A 59 -14.52 -8.31 6.34
C ASP A 59 -13.36 -9.31 6.43
N LEU A 60 -12.60 -9.44 5.33
CA LEU A 60 -11.42 -10.29 5.28
C LEU A 60 -10.35 -9.84 6.28
N CYS A 61 -10.04 -8.55 6.32
CA CYS A 61 -9.04 -8.01 7.23
C CYS A 61 -9.49 -8.11 8.70
N SER A 62 -10.77 -7.88 8.98
CA SER A 62 -11.34 -8.07 10.32
C SER A 62 -11.20 -9.52 10.78
N ARG A 63 -11.47 -10.49 9.90
CA ARG A 63 -11.33 -11.92 10.21
C ARG A 63 -9.88 -12.33 10.46
N LEU A 64 -8.95 -11.70 9.75
CA LEU A 64 -7.51 -11.87 9.91
C LEU A 64 -6.92 -11.08 11.09
N GLY A 65 -7.71 -10.25 11.79
CA GLY A 65 -7.22 -9.34 12.83
C GLY A 65 -6.19 -8.34 12.31
N ILE A 66 -6.33 -7.94 11.04
CA ILE A 66 -5.50 -6.97 10.35
C ILE A 66 -6.21 -5.63 10.36
N GLU A 67 -5.55 -4.61 10.90
CA GLU A 67 -5.99 -3.23 10.70
C GLU A 67 -5.44 -2.73 9.37
N MET A 68 -6.32 -2.56 8.38
CA MET A 68 -5.94 -1.96 7.11
C MET A 68 -5.53 -0.50 7.35
N SER A 69 -4.39 -0.11 6.78
CA SER A 69 -4.16 1.30 6.56
C SER A 69 -5.06 1.76 5.41
N ASN A 70 -6.11 2.54 5.70
CA ASN A 70 -6.81 3.33 4.69
C ASN A 70 -6.54 4.83 4.90
N PRO A 71 -5.27 5.27 4.76
CA PRO A 71 -4.97 6.67 4.85
C PRO A 71 -5.71 7.41 3.74
N ASN A 72 -6.28 8.56 4.08
CA ASN A 72 -6.90 9.40 3.07
C ASN A 72 -5.85 9.81 2.01
N LEU A 73 -6.30 10.04 0.78
CA LEU A 73 -5.42 10.34 -0.35
C LEU A 73 -4.52 11.56 -0.07
N ARG A 74 -5.01 12.54 0.70
CA ARG A 74 -4.21 13.72 1.10
C ARG A 74 -3.00 13.32 1.93
N TYR A 75 -3.18 12.48 2.94
CA TYR A 75 -2.07 11.96 3.75
C TYR A 75 -1.06 11.21 2.89
N LEU A 76 -1.52 10.37 1.95
CA LEU A 76 -0.63 9.64 1.03
C LEU A 76 0.21 10.59 0.17
N VAL A 77 -0.40 11.64 -0.38
CA VAL A 77 0.29 12.66 -1.18
C VAL A 77 1.33 13.40 -0.34
N GLU A 78 1.00 13.79 0.90
CA GLU A 78 1.94 14.45 1.83
C GLU A 78 3.12 13.54 2.20
N GLN A 79 2.87 12.25 2.49
CA GLN A 79 3.95 11.30 2.78
C GLN A 79 4.86 11.08 1.58
N ALA A 80 4.30 10.96 0.37
CA ALA A 80 5.08 10.81 -0.84
C ALA A 80 5.96 12.04 -1.10
N GLN A 81 5.45 13.26 -0.91
CA GLN A 81 6.24 14.49 -1.05
C GLN A 81 7.42 14.54 -0.07
N ASN A 82 7.19 14.13 1.18
CA ASN A 82 8.25 14.03 2.19
C ASN A 82 9.31 13.01 1.79
N LEU A 83 8.91 11.80 1.39
CA LEU A 83 9.82 10.75 0.97
C LEU A 83 10.67 11.18 -0.23
N ILE A 84 10.04 11.76 -1.26
CA ILE A 84 10.75 12.26 -2.44
C ILE A 84 11.77 13.35 -2.06
N SER A 85 11.44 14.22 -1.10
CA SER A 85 12.38 15.23 -0.58
C SER A 85 13.56 14.62 0.17
N GLN A 86 13.33 13.54 0.93
CA GLN A 86 14.39 12.78 1.59
C GLN A 86 15.32 12.10 0.57
N ILE A 87 14.75 11.46 -0.47
CA ILE A 87 15.55 10.84 -1.54
C ILE A 87 16.38 11.91 -2.27
N ALA A 88 15.78 13.05 -2.62
CA ALA A 88 16.47 14.14 -3.31
C ALA A 88 17.68 14.68 -2.55
N THR A 89 17.64 14.62 -1.22
CA THR A 89 18.72 15.10 -0.35
C THR A 89 19.73 14.03 0.03
N HIS A 90 19.42 12.75 -0.21
CA HIS A 90 20.24 11.60 0.17
C HIS A 90 21.61 11.61 -0.55
N PRO A 91 22.73 11.37 0.15
CA PRO A 91 24.07 11.35 -0.45
C PRO A 91 24.19 10.41 -1.65
N ASP A 92 23.65 9.19 -1.53
CA ASP A 92 23.71 8.19 -2.59
C ASP A 92 23.00 8.63 -3.87
N TYR A 93 21.84 9.29 -3.75
CA TYR A 93 21.14 9.84 -4.90
C TYR A 93 21.94 10.97 -5.56
N LYS A 94 22.55 11.85 -4.76
CA LYS A 94 23.44 12.91 -5.28
C LYS A 94 24.68 12.33 -5.96
N GLN A 95 25.21 11.21 -5.48
CA GLN A 95 26.33 10.52 -6.09
C GLN A 95 25.96 9.92 -7.45
N LEU A 96 24.75 9.38 -7.61
CA LEU A 96 24.28 8.92 -8.91
C LEU A 96 24.22 10.08 -9.92
N LEU A 97 23.70 11.23 -9.50
CA LEU A 97 23.65 12.42 -10.34
C LEU A 97 25.05 12.93 -10.71
N SER A 98 25.99 12.95 -9.76
CA SER A 98 27.37 13.38 -10.03
C SER A 98 28.14 12.41 -10.92
N ALA A 99 27.78 11.13 -10.91
CA ALA A 99 28.28 10.12 -11.85
C ALA A 99 27.66 10.25 -13.26
N GLY A 100 26.76 11.21 -13.49
CA GLY A 100 26.13 11.47 -14.78
C GLY A 100 24.92 10.59 -15.08
N TYR A 101 24.38 9.88 -14.09
CA TYR A 101 23.17 9.08 -14.28
C TYR A 101 21.96 9.99 -14.49
N GLN A 102 21.32 9.88 -15.65
CA GLN A 102 20.15 10.66 -16.05
C GLN A 102 19.06 9.70 -16.55
N PRO A 103 18.18 9.21 -15.66
CA PRO A 103 17.05 8.39 -16.07
C PRO A 103 16.01 9.26 -16.78
N ASP A 104 15.25 8.66 -17.69
CA ASP A 104 14.17 9.34 -18.43
C ASP A 104 13.10 9.93 -17.50
N LEU A 105 12.84 9.25 -16.38
CA LEU A 105 11.99 9.74 -15.29
C LEU A 105 12.86 9.99 -14.06
N ASN A 106 12.77 11.20 -13.50
CA ASN A 106 13.56 11.63 -12.36
C ASN A 106 12.70 12.17 -11.22
N ILE A 107 13.34 12.61 -10.14
CA ILE A 107 12.65 13.15 -8.97
C ILE A 107 11.77 14.37 -9.29
N ALA A 108 12.16 15.23 -10.23
CA ALA A 108 11.36 16.40 -10.61
C ALA A 108 10.03 15.98 -11.28
N ASP A 109 10.03 14.90 -12.05
CA ASP A 109 8.81 14.35 -12.64
C ASP A 109 7.87 13.83 -11.55
N ALA A 110 8.42 13.09 -10.58
CA ALA A 110 7.65 12.61 -9.42
C ALA A 110 7.08 13.77 -8.59
N GLN A 111 7.86 14.83 -8.35
CA GLN A 111 7.40 16.04 -7.66
C GLN A 111 6.26 16.71 -8.42
N THR A 112 6.40 16.86 -9.74
CA THR A 112 5.37 17.45 -10.61
C THR A 112 4.06 16.67 -10.54
N ALA A 113 4.13 15.34 -10.64
CA ALA A 113 2.95 14.48 -10.53
C ALA A 113 2.24 14.64 -9.18
N LEU A 114 2.99 14.68 -8.07
CA LEU A 114 2.43 14.90 -6.73
C LEU A 114 1.80 16.29 -6.57
N THR A 115 2.36 17.32 -7.21
CA THR A 115 1.75 18.66 -7.23
C THR A 115 0.39 18.66 -7.93
N TYR A 116 0.25 17.95 -9.05
CA TYR A 116 -1.04 17.85 -9.75
C TYR A 116 -2.10 17.16 -8.90
N LEU A 117 -1.75 16.06 -8.21
CA LEU A 117 -2.66 15.38 -7.28
C LEU A 117 -3.09 16.31 -6.14
N GLN A 118 -2.14 17.07 -5.58
CA GLN A 118 -2.43 18.03 -4.52
C GLN A 118 -3.41 19.11 -4.98
N TRP A 119 -3.22 19.67 -6.17
CA TRP A 119 -4.15 20.68 -6.72
C TRP A 119 -5.56 20.15 -6.91
N GLU A 120 -5.71 18.93 -7.42
CA GLU A 120 -7.04 18.32 -7.56
C GLU A 120 -7.70 18.08 -6.19
N LEU A 121 -6.93 17.67 -5.18
CA LEU A 121 -7.42 17.53 -3.80
C LEU A 121 -7.82 18.86 -3.14
N GLU A 122 -7.22 19.97 -3.57
CA GLU A 122 -7.54 21.32 -3.09
C GLU A 122 -8.75 21.91 -3.80
N ARG A 123 -8.93 21.62 -5.10
CA ARG A 123 -10.09 22.04 -5.89
C ARG A 123 -11.38 21.36 -5.45
N ASN A 124 -11.29 20.12 -4.98
CA ASN A 124 -12.43 19.32 -4.52
C ASN A 124 -12.69 19.44 -3.00
N ARG A 125 -12.23 20.52 -2.36
CA ARG A 125 -12.50 20.83 -0.95
C ARG A 125 -13.83 21.54 -0.74
#